data_AF-A0A7J8ZT23-F1
#
_entry.id   AF-A0A7J8ZT23-F1
#
_cell.length_a   1.000
_cell.length_b   1.000
_cell.length_c   1.000
_cell.angle_alpha   90.00
_cell.angle_beta   90.00
_cell.angle_gamma   90.00
#
_symmetry.space_group_name_H-M   'P 1'
#
loop_
_entity.id
_entity.type
_entity.pdbx_description
1 polymer ?
#
loop_
_entity_poly.entity_id
_entity_poly.type
_entity_poly.pdbx_seq_one_letter_code
_entity_poly.pdbx_strand_id
1 'polypeptide(L)'
;MFVEIGSTEEYWKRQDAAQAIALLVWEGLGLGERIAVGNWSRDNDRNKILLGIGGGHYVPRHMDIVRKDGVWIGHMLPGYSLLMEDPREAKSPTNSTVVGGTWRETIRVAFETTKLAFPGGEVLAHLDHKLVNLYITPTFHIC
;
A
#
# COMPACT_ATOMS: atom_id res chain seq x y z
N MET A 1 -3.48 -11.35 -3.28
CA MET A 1 -2.98 -11.13 -1.92
C MET A 1 -1.98 -12.22 -1.61
N PHE A 2 -0.87 -11.86 -0.96
CA PHE A 2 0.09 -12.83 -0.42
C PHE A 2 0.00 -12.81 1.11
N VAL A 3 0.15 -13.97 1.73
CA VAL A 3 0.27 -14.13 3.19
C VAL A 3 1.51 -15.00 3.41
N GLU A 4 2.51 -14.47 4.10
CA GLU A 4 3.87 -14.99 4.04
C GLU A 4 4.46 -15.22 5.44
N ILE A 5 5.39 -16.17 5.52
CA ILE A 5 6.28 -16.37 6.67
C ILE A 5 7.68 -16.03 6.17
N GLY A 6 8.42 -15.22 6.93
CA GLY A 6 9.74 -14.80 6.53
C GLY A 6 10.68 -14.56 7.73
N SER A 7 11.96 -14.29 7.48
CA SER A 7 12.59 -14.16 6.15
C SER A 7 13.62 -15.25 5.82
N THR A 8 13.75 -16.28 6.66
CA THR A 8 14.74 -17.35 6.48
C THR A 8 14.07 -18.72 6.46
N GLU A 9 14.79 -19.73 5.96
CA GLU A 9 14.33 -21.12 5.94
C GLU A 9 13.97 -21.65 7.34
N GLU A 10 14.69 -21.20 8.36
CA GLU A 10 14.37 -21.48 9.76
C GLU A 10 12.94 -21.02 10.10
N TYR A 11 12.57 -19.79 9.72
CA TYR A 11 11.22 -19.27 9.94
C TYR A 11 10.18 -19.97 9.06
N TRP A 12 10.50 -20.29 7.80
CA TRP A 12 9.57 -20.97 6.88
C TRP A 12 9.13 -22.35 7.38
N LYS A 13 10.02 -23.05 8.11
CA LYS A 13 9.76 -24.38 8.67
C LYS A 13 8.92 -24.36 9.94
N ARG A 14 8.62 -23.18 10.50
CA ARG A 14 7.83 -23.05 11.72
C ARG A 14 6.38 -23.49 11.53
N GLN A 15 6.06 -24.65 12.11
CA GLN A 15 4.72 -25.23 12.07
C GLN A 15 3.68 -24.37 12.77
N ASP A 16 4.06 -23.68 13.84
CA ASP A 16 3.16 -22.79 14.58
C ASP A 16 2.78 -21.54 13.76
N ALA A 17 3.74 -20.95 13.03
CA ALA A 17 3.49 -19.86 12.11
C ALA A 17 2.63 -20.32 10.91
N ALA A 18 2.90 -21.50 10.35
CA ALA A 18 2.09 -22.10 9.29
C ALA A 18 0.65 -22.37 9.76
N GLN A 19 0.48 -22.91 10.96
CA GLN A 19 -0.82 -23.15 11.57
C GLN A 19 -1.58 -21.83 11.79
N ALA A 20 -0.91 -20.77 12.22
CA ALA A 20 -1.53 -19.46 12.40
C ALA A 20 -2.06 -18.89 11.06
N ILE A 21 -1.28 -18.97 9.98
CA ILE A 21 -1.73 -18.56 8.64
C ILE A 21 -2.88 -19.44 8.14
N ALA A 22 -2.79 -20.76 8.33
CA ALA A 22 -3.84 -21.69 7.94
C ALA A 22 -5.16 -21.37 8.64
N LEU A 23 -5.13 -21.15 9.96
CA LEU A 23 -6.30 -20.75 10.74
C LEU A 23 -6.85 -19.38 10.29
N LEU A 24 -5.97 -18.40 10.04
CA LEU A 24 -6.37 -17.08 9.55
C LEU A 24 -7.16 -17.19 8.24
N VAL A 25 -6.65 -17.95 7.27
CA VAL A 25 -7.31 -18.14 5.97
C VAL A 25 -8.59 -18.94 6.13
N TRP A 26 -8.56 -20.01 6.93
CA TRP A 26 -9.70 -20.90 7.17
C TRP A 26 -10.90 -20.17 7.80
N GLU A 27 -10.66 -19.42 8.88
CA GLU A 27 -11.70 -18.66 9.58
C GLU A 27 -12.08 -17.39 8.81
N GLY A 28 -11.11 -16.69 8.22
CA GLY A 28 -11.34 -15.45 7.47
C GLY A 28 -12.19 -15.66 6.22
N LEU A 29 -12.03 -16.80 5.54
CA LEU A 29 -12.82 -17.17 4.37
C LEU A 29 -14.08 -18.00 4.71
N GLY A 30 -14.30 -18.33 5.99
CA GLY A 30 -15.45 -19.15 6.40
C GLY A 30 -15.45 -20.55 5.80
N LEU A 31 -14.27 -21.17 5.69
CA LEU A 31 -14.13 -22.53 5.16
C LEU A 31 -14.46 -23.60 6.21
N GLY A 32 -14.37 -23.25 7.48
CA GLY A 32 -15.00 -24.02 8.56
C GLY A 32 -16.50 -23.79 8.52
N GLU A 33 -17.28 -24.73 9.07
CA GLU A 33 -18.74 -24.64 9.19
C GLU A 33 -19.24 -23.46 10.08
N ARG A 34 -18.41 -22.44 10.28
CA ARG A 34 -18.63 -21.21 11.03
C ARG A 34 -18.83 -20.04 10.06
N ILE A 35 -19.47 -18.99 10.55
CA ILE A 35 -19.61 -17.73 9.82
C ILE A 35 -18.22 -17.12 9.60
N ALA A 36 -17.91 -16.73 8.36
CA ALA A 36 -16.65 -16.06 8.03
C ALA A 36 -16.39 -14.86 8.94
N VAL A 37 -15.13 -14.70 9.36
CA VAL A 37 -14.73 -13.55 10.18
C VAL A 37 -14.54 -12.33 9.28
N GLY A 38 -15.48 -11.38 9.35
CA GLY A 38 -15.48 -10.15 8.57
C GLY A 38 -16.25 -10.25 7.25
N ASN A 39 -16.50 -9.11 6.61
CA ASN A 39 -17.11 -9.04 5.28
C ASN A 39 -16.06 -8.56 4.27
N TRP A 40 -15.47 -9.52 3.55
CA TRP A 40 -14.46 -9.30 2.51
C TRP A 40 -15.01 -9.12 1.10
N SER A 41 -16.31 -8.79 1.00
CA SER A 41 -16.91 -8.45 -0.28
C SER A 41 -16.26 -7.20 -0.87
N ARG A 42 -15.94 -7.31 -2.16
CA ARG A 42 -15.49 -6.19 -3.00
C ARG A 42 -16.51 -5.06 -3.04
N ASP A 43 -17.79 -5.38 -2.98
CA ASP A 43 -18.92 -4.43 -3.08
C ASP A 43 -19.34 -3.88 -1.71
N ASN A 44 -18.43 -3.89 -0.73
CA ASN A 44 -18.69 -3.31 0.58
C ASN A 44 -18.45 -1.79 0.51
N ASP A 45 -19.52 -1.05 0.22
CA ASP A 45 -19.55 0.38 -0.13
C ASP A 45 -19.05 1.36 0.95
N ARG A 46 -18.53 0.90 2.09
CA ARG A 46 -18.28 1.76 3.27
C ARG A 46 -16.88 1.69 3.85
N ASN A 47 -15.95 1.05 3.15
CA ASN A 47 -14.58 0.90 3.64
C ASN A 47 -13.66 2.01 3.14
N LYS A 48 -12.86 2.54 4.05
CA LYS A 48 -11.73 3.43 3.71
C LYS A 48 -10.59 2.57 3.21
N ILE A 49 -10.08 2.84 2.02
CA ILE A 49 -9.00 2.08 1.40
C ILE A 49 -7.72 2.90 1.43
N LEU A 50 -6.73 2.45 2.18
CA LEU A 50 -5.44 3.13 2.30
C LEU A 50 -4.58 2.90 1.05
N LEU A 51 -4.21 3.99 0.38
CA LEU A 51 -3.11 4.03 -0.59
C LEU A 51 -1.88 4.61 0.12
N GLY A 52 -0.90 3.76 0.42
CA GLY A 52 0.32 4.19 1.10
C GLY A 52 1.41 4.61 0.14
N ILE A 53 2.02 5.76 0.38
CA ILE A 53 3.11 6.32 -0.44
C ILE A 53 4.30 6.64 0.46
N GLY A 54 5.46 6.07 0.15
CA GLY A 54 6.69 6.23 0.92
C GLY A 54 6.95 5.08 1.91
N GLY A 55 7.93 5.29 2.79
CA GLY A 55 8.38 4.27 3.74
C GLY A 55 9.33 3.23 3.13
N GLY A 56 9.86 2.35 3.99
CA GLY A 56 10.66 1.19 3.59
C GLY A 56 9.78 -0.04 3.30
N HIS A 57 10.40 -1.19 3.11
CA HIS A 57 9.72 -2.44 2.72
C HIS A 57 8.57 -2.85 3.65
N TYR A 58 8.70 -2.62 4.96
CA TYR A 58 7.72 -3.03 5.98
C TYR A 58 6.72 -1.95 6.40
N VAL A 59 6.80 -0.74 5.82
CA VAL A 59 5.78 0.34 5.91
C VAL A 59 5.12 0.57 7.29
N PRO A 60 5.86 0.64 8.42
CA PRO A 60 5.27 0.60 9.77
C PRO A 60 4.28 1.73 10.06
N ARG A 61 4.53 2.95 9.57
CA ARG A 61 3.63 4.10 9.79
C ARG A 61 2.29 3.96 9.08
N HIS A 62 2.26 3.26 7.96
CA HIS A 62 1.00 2.95 7.28
C HIS A 62 0.23 1.87 8.04
N MET A 63 0.94 0.90 8.63
CA MET A 63 0.32 -0.14 9.46
C MET A 63 -0.38 0.42 10.71
N ASP A 64 0.09 1.54 11.26
CA ASP A 64 -0.58 2.23 12.37
C ASP A 64 -1.99 2.74 11.99
N ILE A 65 -2.21 3.03 10.70
CA ILE A 65 -3.52 3.45 10.18
C ILE A 65 -4.40 2.24 9.89
N VAL A 66 -3.83 1.20 9.27
CA VAL A 66 -4.53 -0.05 8.91
C VAL A 66 -5.10 -0.75 10.15
N ARG A 67 -4.41 -0.66 11.30
CA ARG A 67 -4.88 -1.26 12.56
C ARG A 67 -6.14 -0.62 13.13
N LYS A 68 -6.63 0.49 12.55
CA LYS A 68 -7.89 1.13 12.95
C LYS A 68 -9.06 0.43 12.26
N ASP A 69 -10.15 0.26 12.99
CA ASP A 69 -11.36 -0.36 12.44
C ASP A 69 -11.89 0.39 11.20
N GLY A 70 -12.34 -0.38 10.21
CA GLY A 70 -12.94 0.16 8.98
C GLY A 70 -11.94 0.66 7.92
N VAL A 71 -10.64 0.39 8.09
CA VAL A 71 -9.60 0.70 7.10
C VAL A 71 -9.08 -0.58 6.44
N TRP A 72 -9.05 -0.57 5.12
CA TRP A 72 -8.56 -1.65 4.27
C TRP A 72 -7.27 -1.22 3.59
N ILE A 73 -6.44 -2.17 3.22
CA ILE A 73 -5.20 -1.90 2.49
C ILE A 73 -5.45 -2.00 0.99
N GLY A 74 -5.10 -0.93 0.27
CA GLY A 74 -4.92 -0.93 -1.17
C GLY A 74 -3.46 -1.16 -1.55
N HIS A 75 -2.94 -0.38 -2.49
CA HIS A 75 -1.52 -0.44 -2.84
C HIS A 75 -0.64 0.26 -1.80
N MET A 76 0.56 -0.28 -1.60
CA MET A 76 1.63 0.30 -0.82
C MET A 76 2.81 0.54 -1.74
N LEU A 77 3.25 1.79 -1.88
CA LEU A 77 4.32 2.21 -2.76
C LEU A 77 5.53 2.64 -1.91
N PRO A 78 6.50 1.75 -1.65
CA PRO A 78 7.69 2.11 -0.91
C PRO A 78 8.46 3.22 -1.61
N GLY A 79 9.13 4.08 -0.83
CA GLY A 79 9.80 5.26 -1.39
C GLY A 79 10.86 4.91 -2.44
N TYR A 80 11.59 3.80 -2.24
CA TYR A 80 12.60 3.33 -3.19
C TYR A 80 12.04 2.84 -4.54
N SER A 81 10.72 2.61 -4.64
CA SER A 81 10.06 2.19 -5.89
C SER A 81 9.54 3.37 -6.72
N LEU A 82 9.51 4.57 -6.13
CA LEU A 82 9.05 5.79 -6.79
C LEU A 82 10.24 6.48 -7.45
N LEU A 83 10.53 6.07 -8.69
CA LEU A 83 11.61 6.64 -9.50
C LEU A 83 11.30 8.10 -9.87
N MET A 84 11.89 9.02 -9.12
CA MET A 84 11.84 10.46 -9.35
C MET A 84 13.16 10.93 -9.93
N GLU A 85 13.08 11.76 -10.98
CA GLU A 85 14.26 12.41 -11.56
C GLU A 85 14.34 13.84 -11.06
N ASP A 86 15.51 14.24 -10.57
CA ASP A 86 15.74 15.60 -10.09
C ASP A 86 15.70 16.58 -11.27
N PRO A 87 14.82 17.61 -11.24
CA PRO A 87 14.77 18.63 -12.28
C PRO A 87 16.11 19.34 -12.51
N ARG A 88 16.99 19.39 -11.50
CA ARG A 88 18.33 20.01 -11.57
C ARG A 88 19.34 19.17 -12.36
N GLU A 89 19.10 17.88 -12.51
CA GLU A 89 19.97 16.96 -13.24
C GLU A 89 19.55 16.77 -14.70
N ALA A 90 18.35 17.26 -15.06
CA ALA A 90 17.86 17.24 -16.43
C ALA A 90 18.67 18.20 -17.32
N LYS A 91 19.29 17.66 -18.39
CA LYS A 91 20.07 18.43 -19.37
C LYS A 91 19.23 19.37 -20.26
N SER A 92 17.98 19.66 -19.91
CA SER A 92 17.06 20.47 -20.71
C SER A 92 17.21 21.96 -20.37
N PRO A 93 17.22 22.89 -21.34
CA PRO A 93 17.40 24.33 -21.09
C PRO A 93 16.20 25.05 -20.47
N THR A 94 15.13 24.33 -20.12
CA THR A 94 13.92 24.93 -19.59
C THR A 94 13.90 24.79 -18.07
N ASN A 95 13.67 25.90 -17.35
CA ASN A 95 13.32 25.97 -15.93
C ASN A 95 12.04 25.15 -15.61
N SER A 96 12.02 23.84 -15.83
CA SER A 96 10.91 22.99 -15.45
C SER A 96 11.02 22.72 -13.96
N THR A 97 10.07 23.23 -13.17
CA THR A 97 9.90 22.89 -11.75
C THR A 97 9.28 21.50 -11.55
N VAL A 98 9.11 20.73 -12.63
CA VAL A 98 8.40 19.44 -12.65
C VAL A 98 9.38 18.31 -12.41
N VAL A 99 9.13 17.53 -11.34
CA VAL A 99 9.87 16.29 -11.03
C VAL A 99 9.60 15.24 -12.13
N GLY A 100 10.67 14.80 -12.81
CA GLY A 100 10.63 13.79 -13.87
C GLY A 100 10.54 12.35 -13.35
N GLY A 101 10.74 11.37 -14.21
CA GLY A 101 10.66 9.94 -13.88
C GLY A 101 9.24 9.34 -13.94
N THR A 102 9.11 8.09 -13.51
CA THR A 102 7.88 7.29 -13.65
C THR A 102 6.96 7.34 -12.43
N TRP A 103 7.35 8.03 -11.35
CA TRP A 103 6.60 8.11 -10.09
C TRP A 103 5.12 8.50 -10.28
N ARG A 104 4.84 9.47 -11.16
CA ARG A 104 3.47 9.97 -11.40
C ARG A 104 2.60 8.87 -11.98
N GLU A 105 3.13 8.14 -12.94
CA GLU A 105 2.45 7.03 -13.58
C GLU A 105 2.25 5.86 -12.61
N THR A 106 3.26 5.55 -11.79
CA THR A 106 3.15 4.53 -10.73
C THR A 106 2.03 4.84 -9.74
N ILE A 107 1.95 6.09 -9.25
CA ILE A 107 0.87 6.49 -8.32
C ILE A 107 -0.48 6.44 -9.03
N ARG A 108 -0.57 6.94 -10.27
CA ARG A 108 -1.82 6.93 -11.06
C ARG A 108 -2.36 5.52 -11.23
N VAL A 109 -1.53 4.60 -11.71
CA VAL A 109 -1.93 3.21 -11.93
C VAL A 109 -2.29 2.53 -10.61
N ALA A 110 -1.51 2.73 -9.53
CA ALA A 110 -1.83 2.18 -8.21
C ALA A 110 -3.16 2.70 -7.66
N PHE A 111 -3.47 3.98 -7.86
CA PHE A 111 -4.75 4.56 -7.48
C PHE A 111 -5.91 3.96 -8.29
N GLU A 112 -5.79 3.93 -9.61
CA GLU A 112 -6.81 3.39 -10.51
C GLU A 112 -7.11 1.92 -10.24
N THR A 113 -6.08 1.08 -10.08
CA THR A 113 -6.26 -0.34 -9.76
C THR A 113 -6.80 -0.55 -8.36
N THR A 114 -6.47 0.31 -7.39
CA THR A 114 -7.10 0.29 -6.06
C THR A 114 -8.58 0.62 -6.15
N LYS A 115 -8.97 1.66 -6.91
CA LYS A 115 -10.38 2.01 -7.15
C LYS A 115 -11.14 0.88 -7.84
N LEU A 116 -10.52 0.22 -8.81
CA LEU A 116 -11.10 -0.96 -9.45
C LEU A 116 -11.27 -2.10 -8.46
N ALA A 117 -10.26 -2.40 -7.63
CA ALA A 117 -10.32 -3.49 -6.66
C ALA A 117 -11.39 -3.28 -5.57
N PHE A 118 -11.76 -2.03 -5.27
CA PHE A 118 -12.75 -1.68 -4.26
C PHE A 118 -13.81 -0.70 -4.81
N PRO A 119 -14.76 -1.16 -5.65
CA PRO A 119 -15.91 -0.38 -6.08
C PRO A 119 -16.69 0.13 -4.86
N GLY A 120 -17.04 1.42 -4.83
CA GLY A 120 -17.69 2.06 -3.69
C GLY A 120 -16.75 2.49 -2.55
N GLY A 121 -15.50 2.02 -2.53
CA GLY A 121 -14.51 2.38 -1.51
C GLY A 121 -14.00 3.82 -1.61
N GLU A 122 -13.85 4.48 -0.46
CA GLU A 122 -13.19 5.79 -0.33
C GLU A 122 -11.68 5.58 -0.23
N VAL A 123 -10.92 6.01 -1.24
CA VAL A 123 -9.45 5.86 -1.24
C VAL A 123 -8.82 7.02 -0.48
N LEU A 124 -8.04 6.70 0.54
CA LEU A 124 -7.29 7.65 1.37
C LEU A 124 -5.79 7.50 1.11
N ALA A 125 -5.15 8.56 0.63
CA ALA A 125 -3.69 8.57 0.48
C ALA A 125 -3.02 8.93 1.81
N HIS A 126 -2.04 8.12 2.24
CA HIS A 126 -1.15 8.45 3.35
C HIS A 126 0.29 8.55 2.86
N LEU A 127 0.97 9.63 3.21
CA LEU A 127 2.35 9.91 2.80
C LEU A 127 3.30 9.77 3.98
N ASP A 128 4.29 8.88 3.90
CA ASP A 128 5.37 8.80 4.88
C ASP A 128 6.47 9.82 4.54
N HIS A 129 6.38 10.99 5.17
CA HIS A 129 7.26 12.13 4.94
C HIS A 129 8.76 11.89 5.20
N LYS A 130 9.17 10.80 5.87
CA LYS A 130 10.59 10.56 6.15
C LYS A 130 11.43 10.27 4.90
N LEU A 131 10.82 9.80 3.82
CA LEU A 131 11.52 9.50 2.55
C LEU A 131 11.01 10.31 1.36
N VAL A 132 9.77 10.83 1.43
CA VAL A 132 9.18 11.68 0.38
C VAL A 132 9.91 13.03 0.26
N ASN A 133 10.45 13.56 1.37
CA ASN A 133 11.14 14.85 1.41
C ASN A 133 12.49 14.90 0.68
N LEU A 134 13.04 13.78 0.20
CA LEU A 134 14.32 13.83 -0.54
C LEU A 134 14.16 14.44 -1.95
N TYR A 135 12.93 14.47 -2.50
CA TYR A 135 12.64 14.95 -3.85
C TYR A 135 11.43 15.88 -3.96
N ILE A 136 10.68 16.08 -2.87
CA ILE A 136 9.40 16.80 -2.89
C ILE A 136 9.47 17.99 -1.92
N THR A 137 9.50 19.20 -2.49
CA THR A 137 9.22 20.45 -1.75
C THR A 137 7.72 20.49 -1.36
N PRO A 138 7.31 21.29 -0.36
CA PRO A 138 6.02 21.15 0.35
C PRO A 138 4.74 21.41 -0.47
N THR A 139 4.85 21.58 -1.78
CA THR A 139 3.75 22.08 -2.63
C THR A 139 3.28 20.99 -3.59
N PHE A 140 2.83 19.86 -3.06
CA PHE A 140 2.07 18.88 -3.85
C PHE A 140 0.62 18.85 -3.36
N HIS A 141 -0.26 19.44 -4.16
CA HIS A 141 -1.68 19.11 -4.13
C HIS A 141 -1.88 17.88 -5.01
N ILE A 142 -2.24 16.77 -4.36
CA ILE A 142 -2.79 15.61 -5.04
C ILE A 142 -4.20 16.03 -5.46
N CYS A 143 -4.35 16.49 -6.71
CA CYS A 143 -5.63 16.63 -7.38
C CYS A 143 -5.98 15.30 -8.05
#